data_AF-A0A7Y6F4G2-F1
#
_entry.id   AF-A0A7Y6F4G2-F1
#
_cell.length_a   1.000
_cell.length_b   1.000
_cell.length_c   1.000
_cell.angle_alpha   90.00
_cell.angle_beta   90.00
_cell.angle_gamma   90.00
#
_symmetry.space_group_name_H-M   'P 1'
#
loop_
_entity.id
_entity.type
_entity.pdbx_description
1 polymer ?
#
loop_
_entity_poly.entity_id
_entity_poly.type
_entity_poly.pdbx_seq_one_letter_code
_entity_poly.pdbx_strand_id
1 'polypeptide(L)' 'MTTPNASPEDDLPDPADTPEPDPARPEPPDAPRYVRCPMLGCGRLHEVTDL' A
#
# COMPACT_ATOMS: atom_id res chain seq x y z
N MET A 1 10.47 37.16 26.74
CA MET A 1 10.40 35.72 27.07
C MET A 1 9.10 35.24 26.46
N THR A 2 9.01 34.41 25.41
CA THR A 2 9.69 33.13 25.12
C THR A 2 9.66 32.85 23.60
N THR A 3 10.44 31.86 23.17
CA THR A 3 10.96 31.58 21.81
C THR A 3 9.95 31.04 20.78
N PRO A 4 9.96 31.51 19.51
CA PRO A 4 9.19 30.93 18.42
C PRO A 4 10.05 29.88 17.70
N ASN A 5 10.09 28.67 18.23
CA ASN A 5 10.65 27.52 17.49
C ASN A 5 10.01 26.25 18.03
N ALA A 6 8.77 25.98 17.61
CA ALA A 6 8.24 24.64 17.64
C ALA A 6 8.56 24.05 16.26
N SER A 7 9.51 23.11 16.21
CA SER A 7 9.85 22.40 14.99
C SER A 7 8.64 21.59 14.50
N PRO A 8 8.37 21.52 13.18
CA PRO A 8 7.24 20.77 12.61
C PRO A 8 7.45 19.25 12.61
N GLU A 9 8.39 18.75 13.40
CA GLU A 9 8.84 17.35 13.44
C GLU A 9 7.89 16.46 14.29
N ASP A 10 7.00 17.07 15.07
CA ASP A 10 6.10 16.39 16.01
C ASP A 10 4.74 15.96 15.40
N ASP A 11 4.47 16.33 14.14
CA ASP A 11 3.25 15.93 13.40
C ASP A 11 3.56 14.81 12.38
N LEU A 12 4.42 13.87 12.77
CA LEU A 12 4.54 12.63 12.02
C LEU A 12 3.45 11.67 12.53
N PRO A 13 2.46 11.27 11.72
CA PRO A 13 1.57 10.20 12.13
C PRO A 13 2.42 8.97 12.43
N ASP A 14 2.21 8.36 13.60
CA ASP A 14 2.77 7.06 13.98
C ASP A 14 2.63 6.14 12.76
N PRO A 15 3.73 5.64 12.17
CA PRO A 15 3.62 4.73 11.04
C PRO A 15 2.90 3.51 11.59
N ALA A 16 1.60 3.40 11.26
CA ALA A 16 0.76 2.30 11.65
C ALA A 16 1.58 1.03 11.54
N ASP A 17 1.67 0.28 12.64
CA ASP A 17 2.37 -1.01 12.77
C ASP A 17 1.95 -1.91 11.61
N THR A 18 2.61 -1.75 10.48
CA THR A 18 2.43 -2.60 9.31
C THR A 18 3.19 -3.85 9.70
N PRO A 19 2.50 -4.96 9.98
CA PRO A 19 3.19 -6.19 10.33
C PRO A 19 4.19 -6.47 9.22
N GLU A 20 5.46 -6.66 9.59
CA GLU A 20 6.50 -7.04 8.62
C GLU A 20 5.98 -8.25 7.83
N PRO A 21 5.97 -8.18 6.49
CA PRO A 21 5.53 -9.31 5.68
C PRO A 21 6.50 -10.46 5.94
N ASP A 22 6.04 -11.51 6.62
CA ASP A 22 6.82 -12.71 6.90
C ASP A 22 7.24 -13.36 5.57
N PRO A 23 8.55 -13.36 5.21
CA PRO A 23 9.01 -13.81 3.90
C PRO A 23 8.97 -15.34 3.74
N ALA A 24 8.67 -16.08 4.81
CA ALA A 24 8.56 -17.53 4.81
C ALA A 24 7.10 -18.03 4.76
N ARG A 25 6.14 -17.14 4.99
CA ARG A 25 4.71 -17.42 4.85
C ARG A 25 4.37 -17.44 3.37
N PRO A 26 3.81 -18.54 2.83
CA PRO A 26 3.15 -18.49 1.53
C PRO A 26 2.06 -17.42 1.63
N GLU A 27 2.21 -16.31 0.90
CA GLU A 27 1.16 -15.30 0.83
C GLU A 27 -0.11 -16.00 0.39
N PRO A 28 -1.20 -15.94 1.17
CA PRO A 28 -2.44 -16.56 0.73
C PRO A 28 -2.85 -15.92 -0.60
N PRO A 29 -3.36 -16.69 -1.57
CA PRO A 29 -3.90 -16.13 -2.81
C PRO A 29 -5.17 -15.26 -2.55
N ASP A 30 -5.53 -15.04 -1.29
CA ASP A 30 -6.70 -14.30 -0.79
C ASP A 30 -6.80 -12.84 -1.25
N ALA A 31 -5.78 -12.28 -1.89
CA ALA A 31 -5.87 -10.96 -2.50
C ALA A 31 -6.22 -11.07 -3.99
N PRO A 32 -7.33 -10.46 -4.45
CA PRO A 32 -7.65 -10.41 -5.87
C PRO A 32 -6.52 -9.70 -6.64
N ARG A 33 -6.00 -10.35 -7.68
CA ARG A 33 -4.97 -9.78 -8.55
C ARG A 33 -5.65 -8.99 -9.65
N TYR A 34 -5.24 -7.74 -9.88
CA TYR A 34 -5.80 -6.92 -10.95
C TYR A 34 -4.76 -6.66 -12.05
N VAL A 35 -5.13 -6.86 -13.31
CA VAL A 35 -4.28 -6.58 -14.48
C VAL A 35 -4.95 -5.55 -15.38
N ARG A 36 -4.15 -4.67 -16.01
CA ARG A 36 -4.67 -3.72 -16.99
C ARG A 36 -4.92 -4.42 -18.33
N CYS A 37 -6.05 -4.12 -18.96
CA CYS A 37 -6.36 -4.62 -20.30
C CYS A 37 -5.31 -4.13 -21.32
N PRO A 38 -4.62 -5.02 -22.05
CA PRO A 38 -3.53 -4.65 -22.96
C PRO A 38 -4.02 -4.00 -24.26
N MET A 39 -5.33 -4.00 -24.51
CA MET A 39 -5.92 -3.36 -25.68
C MET A 39 -5.71 -1.85 -25.60
N LEU A 40 -5.01 -1.28 -26.59
CA LEU A 40 -4.85 0.16 -26.73
C LEU A 40 -6.24 0.81 -26.75
N GLY A 41 -6.57 1.54 -25.68
CA GLY A 41 -7.85 2.23 -25.51
C GLY A 41 -8.81 1.63 -24.48
N CYS A 42 -8.59 0.41 -23.97
CA CYS A 42 -9.45 -0.15 -22.92
C CYS A 42 -9.07 0.39 -21.53
N GLY A 43 -7.80 0.26 -21.12
CA GLY A 43 -7.26 0.84 -19.87
C GLY A 43 -7.89 0.35 -18.55
N ARG A 44 -8.95 -0.47 -18.60
CA ARG A 44 -9.66 -1.00 -17.44
C ARG A 44 -8.84 -2.04 -16.71
N LEU A 45 -8.98 -2.08 -15.39
CA LEU A 45 -8.44 -3.12 -14.52
C LEU A 45 -9.40 -4.32 -14.52
N HIS A 46 -8.86 -5.51 -14.70
CA HIS A 46 -9.58 -6.78 -14.64
C HIS A 46 -9.07 -7.61 -13.49
N GLU A 47 -9.99 -8.17 -12.70
CA GLU A 47 -9.66 -9.15 -11.67
C GLU A 47 -9.28 -10.48 -12.32
N VAL A 48 -8.16 -11.04 -11.87
CA VAL A 48 -7.63 -12.34 -12.27
C VAL A 48 -7.73 -13.23 -11.05
N THR A 49 -8.70 -14.12 -11.08
CA THR A 49 -8.82 -15.24 -10.15
C THR A 49 -8.15 -16.45 -10.80
N ASP A 50 -7.12 -17.00 -10.17
CA ASP A 50 -6.54 -18.29 -10.56
C ASP A 50 -7.56 -19.36 -10.15
N LEU A 51 -8.23 -19.99 -11.13
CA LEU A 51 -9.24 -21.04 -10.91
C LEU A 51 -8.60 -22.42 -10.76
#